data_AF-E1ZWI9-F1
#
_entry.id   AF-E1ZWI9-F1
#
_cell.length_a   1.000
_cell.length_b   1.000
_cell.length_c   1.000
_cell.angle_alpha   90.00
_cell.angle_beta   90.00
_cell.angle_gamma   90.00
#
_symmetry.space_group_name_H-M   'P 1'
#
loop_
_entity.id
_entity.type
_entity.pdbx_description
1 polymer ?
#
loop_
_entity_poly.entity_id
_entity_poly.type
_entity_poly.pdbx_seq_one_letter_code
_entity_poly.pdbx_strand_id
1 'polypeptide(L)'
;MFGSLRSKFQTVQEGISASIRGLSTAEHPKSKKFVNVRNVNYNAGADLLHHFQLQWNELHELAEENAGKAQEADTLISSIYDKFEHEWNSIACLNSTLAYIPKINNAIQDLMDQIGNLQEMFEEVEGALYRLEDLNEMLDLQSRQLDHRFQLALYKEKKLIELNDFKAKLGKEHIQRVSQHELKQQQKLKERRETFEEAFKEDLEEYKATGTISKLPVSSQGPSLDEIVLDIDSKIFDEFLEN
;
A
#
# COMPACT_ATOMS: atom_id res chain seq x y z
N MET A 1 -32.24 13.63 71.83
CA MET A 1 -33.28 14.70 71.79
C MET A 1 -34.73 14.18 71.88
N PHE A 2 -34.97 12.91 72.24
CA PHE A 2 -36.33 12.37 72.44
C PHE A 2 -36.89 12.54 73.88
N GLY A 3 -36.02 12.87 74.85
CA GLY A 3 -36.43 13.02 76.25
C GLY A 3 -37.29 14.26 76.54
N SER A 4 -37.04 15.39 75.85
CA SER A 4 -37.84 16.61 76.06
C SER A 4 -39.25 16.49 75.46
N LEU A 5 -39.40 15.76 74.36
CA LEU A 5 -40.70 15.45 73.75
C LEU A 5 -41.55 14.55 74.65
N ARG A 6 -40.94 13.52 75.27
CA ARG A 6 -41.63 12.66 76.25
C ARG A 6 -42.07 13.42 77.49
N SER A 7 -41.21 14.31 78.01
CA SER A 7 -41.56 15.19 79.14
C SER A 7 -42.75 16.08 78.80
N LYS A 8 -42.76 16.69 77.61
CA LYS A 8 -43.88 17.54 77.18
C LYS A 8 -45.19 16.77 77.01
N PHE A 9 -45.14 15.54 76.49
CA PHE A 9 -46.32 14.69 76.40
C PHE A 9 -46.85 14.29 77.78
N GLN A 10 -45.97 13.98 78.73
CA GLN A 10 -46.32 13.69 80.12
C GLN A 10 -47.01 14.90 80.78
N THR A 11 -46.48 16.11 80.58
CA THR A 11 -47.06 17.35 81.12
C THR A 11 -48.44 17.66 80.51
N VAL A 12 -48.64 17.39 79.22
CA VAL A 12 -49.95 17.56 78.56
C VAL A 12 -50.95 16.51 79.07
N GLN A 13 -50.52 15.26 79.25
CA GLN A 13 -51.36 14.20 79.79
C GLN A 13 -51.77 14.44 81.25
N GLU A 14 -50.86 14.97 82.08
CA GLU A 14 -51.14 15.39 83.45
C GLU A 14 -52.05 16.63 83.48
N GLY A 15 -51.84 17.58 82.57
CA GLY A 15 -52.70 18.76 82.43
C GLY A 15 -54.14 18.42 82.06
N ILE A 16 -54.34 17.48 81.11
CA ILE A 16 -55.67 16.97 80.74
C ILE A 16 -56.28 16.16 81.89
N SER A 17 -55.49 15.30 82.56
CA SER A 17 -55.98 14.50 83.69
C SER A 17 -56.38 15.35 84.89
N ALA A 18 -55.65 16.44 85.16
CA ALA A 18 -56.00 17.41 86.21
C ALA A 18 -57.25 18.22 85.84
N SER A 19 -57.40 18.61 84.57
CA SER A 19 -58.59 19.32 84.09
C SER A 19 -59.85 18.45 84.13
N ILE A 20 -59.74 17.15 83.86
CA ILE A 20 -60.87 16.20 83.92
C ILE A 20 -61.24 15.86 85.36
N ARG A 21 -60.26 15.77 86.28
CA ARG A 21 -60.53 15.55 87.71
C ARG A 21 -61.28 16.73 88.35
N GLY A 22 -61.15 17.94 87.81
CA GLY A 22 -61.95 19.11 88.20
C GLY A 22 -63.39 19.11 87.66
N LEU A 23 -63.70 18.29 86.66
CA LEU A 23 -65.03 18.17 86.04
C LEU A 23 -65.83 16.94 86.54
N SER A 24 -65.21 16.07 87.32
CA SER A 24 -65.91 14.94 87.96
C SER A 24 -66.52 15.43 89.28
N THR A 25 -67.83 15.72 89.19
CA THR A 25 -68.69 16.13 90.29
C THR A 25 -68.66 15.12 91.44
N ALA A 26 -67.97 15.49 92.51
CA ALA A 26 -68.08 14.80 93.79
C ALA A 26 -69.51 14.93 94.33
N GLU A 27 -70.14 13.77 94.55
CA GLU A 27 -71.27 13.45 95.42
C GLU A 27 -72.09 14.62 96.02
N HIS A 28 -73.33 14.78 95.53
CA HIS A 28 -74.36 15.59 96.17
C HIS A 28 -74.88 14.92 97.46
N PRO A 29 -74.93 15.61 98.62
CA PRO A 29 -75.75 15.17 99.74
C PRO A 29 -77.23 15.49 99.43
N LYS A 30 -78.08 14.53 99.78
CA LYS A 30 -79.54 14.52 99.60
C LYS A 30 -80.19 15.83 100.07
N SER A 31 -80.66 16.67 99.14
CA SER A 31 -81.57 17.78 99.44
C SER A 31 -82.98 17.48 98.96
N LYS A 32 -83.87 17.35 99.95
CA LYS A 32 -85.33 17.47 99.97
C LYS A 32 -86.03 17.79 98.64
N LYS A 33 -87.02 16.93 98.32
CA LYS A 33 -88.10 17.16 97.35
C LYS A 33 -88.72 18.55 97.56
N PHE A 34 -88.41 19.49 96.67
CA PHE A 34 -89.31 20.60 96.34
C PHE A 34 -90.04 20.21 95.07
N VAL A 35 -91.28 19.74 95.24
CA VAL A 35 -92.26 19.69 94.16
C VAL A 35 -92.64 21.15 93.89
N ASN A 36 -91.92 21.76 92.96
CA ASN A 36 -92.36 22.98 92.30
C ASN A 36 -92.36 22.64 90.81
N VAL A 37 -93.48 22.07 90.35
CA VAL A 37 -93.75 21.87 88.93
C VAL A 37 -93.93 23.26 88.32
N ARG A 38 -92.81 23.96 88.12
CA ARG A 38 -92.75 24.97 87.08
C ARG A 38 -92.99 24.20 85.79
N ASN A 39 -94.01 24.62 85.04
CA ASN A 39 -94.33 24.11 83.72
C ASN A 39 -93.21 24.51 82.74
N VAL A 40 -92.01 23.97 82.95
CA VAL A 40 -90.83 24.22 82.12
C VAL A 40 -90.80 23.09 81.11
N ASN A 41 -90.96 23.44 79.84
CA ASN A 41 -90.82 22.49 78.76
C ASN A 41 -89.32 22.11 78.66
N TYR A 42 -88.98 20.93 79.16
CA TYR A 42 -87.61 20.39 79.06
C TYR A 42 -87.17 20.12 77.62
N ASN A 43 -88.09 20.15 76.65
CA ASN A 43 -87.82 20.05 75.22
C ASN A 43 -87.79 21.43 74.53
N ALA A 44 -87.87 22.54 75.27
CA ALA A 44 -87.75 23.87 74.68
C ALA A 44 -86.37 24.03 74.01
N GLY A 45 -86.37 24.24 72.69
CA GLY A 45 -85.16 24.34 71.89
C GLY A 45 -84.63 23.01 71.34
N ALA A 46 -85.26 21.87 71.64
CA ALA A 46 -84.88 20.58 71.08
C ALA A 46 -85.04 20.54 69.55
N ASP A 47 -86.13 21.10 69.01
CA ASP A 47 -86.38 21.18 67.56
C ASP A 47 -85.36 22.08 66.86
N LEU A 48 -84.96 23.18 67.51
CA LEU A 48 -83.94 24.10 67.00
C LEU A 48 -82.57 23.43 66.98
N LEU A 49 -82.20 22.72 68.05
CA LEU A 49 -80.98 21.94 68.12
C LEU A 49 -80.98 20.83 67.06
N HIS A 50 -82.10 20.12 66.89
CA HIS A 50 -82.24 19.07 65.90
C HIS A 50 -82.10 19.60 64.47
N HIS A 51 -82.69 20.77 64.17
CA HIS A 51 -82.54 21.45 62.88
C HIS A 51 -81.08 21.77 62.56
N PHE A 52 -80.35 22.39 63.50
CA PHE A 52 -78.93 22.70 63.30
C PHE A 52 -78.06 21.44 63.23
N GLN A 53 -78.41 20.40 63.98
CA GLN A 53 -77.70 19.12 63.91
C GLN A 53 -77.87 18.44 62.55
N LEU A 54 -79.08 18.49 61.96
CA LEU A 54 -79.33 18.00 60.61
C LEU A 54 -78.56 18.80 59.56
N GLN A 55 -78.59 20.15 59.64
CA GLN A 55 -77.82 21.00 58.73
C GLN A 55 -76.31 20.79 58.85
N TRP A 56 -75.81 20.58 60.07
CA TRP A 56 -74.40 20.27 60.29
C TRP A 56 -74.03 18.91 59.71
N ASN A 57 -74.90 17.90 59.84
CA ASN A 57 -74.67 16.58 59.25
C ASN A 57 -74.65 16.65 57.72
N GLU A 58 -75.61 17.34 57.11
CA GLU A 58 -75.64 17.56 55.66
C GLU A 58 -74.38 18.30 55.16
N LEU A 59 -73.96 19.35 55.87
CA LEU A 59 -72.73 20.07 55.53
C LEU A 59 -71.48 19.18 55.66
N HIS A 60 -71.45 18.30 56.66
CA HIS A 60 -70.35 17.36 56.85
C HIS A 60 -70.29 16.32 55.73
N GLU A 61 -71.43 15.74 55.34
CA GLU A 61 -71.52 14.79 54.22
C GLU A 61 -71.08 15.44 52.90
N LEU A 62 -71.54 16.67 52.62
CA LEU A 62 -71.10 17.43 51.44
C LEU A 62 -69.61 17.76 51.46
N ALA A 63 -69.06 18.09 52.64
CA ALA A 63 -67.62 18.35 52.78
C ALA A 63 -66.79 17.09 52.56
N GLU A 64 -67.25 15.93 53.03
CA GLU A 64 -66.59 14.64 52.83
C GLU A 64 -66.64 14.22 51.35
N GLU A 65 -67.79 14.37 50.69
CA GLU A 65 -67.92 14.09 49.25
C GLU A 65 -67.00 15.01 48.42
N ASN A 66 -66.97 16.31 48.75
CA ASN A 66 -66.09 17.26 48.08
C ASN A 66 -64.61 16.94 48.31
N ALA A 67 -64.22 16.53 49.52
CA ALA A 67 -62.86 16.08 49.82
C ALA A 67 -62.50 14.82 49.01
N GLY A 68 -63.42 13.86 48.90
CA GLY A 68 -63.25 12.66 48.07
C GLY A 68 -63.04 13.00 46.60
N LYS A 69 -63.90 13.85 46.02
CA LYS A 69 -63.78 14.33 44.63
C LYS A 69 -62.47 15.11 44.39
N ALA A 70 -62.05 15.93 45.36
CA ALA A 70 -60.78 16.65 45.26
C ALA A 70 -59.58 15.70 45.27
N GLN A 71 -59.62 14.64 46.08
CA GLN A 71 -58.59 13.62 46.11
C GLN A 71 -58.55 12.81 44.80
N GLU A 72 -59.70 12.44 44.24
CA GLU A 72 -59.77 11.78 42.92
C GLU A 72 -59.14 12.67 41.82
N ALA A 73 -59.49 13.96 41.80
CA ALA A 73 -58.90 14.90 40.85
C ALA A 73 -57.37 15.02 41.01
N ASP A 74 -56.88 15.08 42.25
CA ASP A 74 -55.45 15.13 42.55
C ASP A 74 -54.70 13.88 42.06
N THR A 75 -55.29 12.69 42.24
CA THR A 75 -54.70 11.44 41.73
C THR A 75 -54.63 11.41 40.20
N LEU A 76 -55.67 11.90 39.51
CA LEU A 76 -55.69 11.98 38.05
C LEU A 76 -54.67 13.00 37.54
N ILE A 77 -54.59 14.18 38.14
CA ILE A 77 -53.61 15.22 37.79
C ILE A 77 -52.19 14.70 37.99
N SER A 78 -51.91 14.05 39.12
CA SER A 78 -50.59 13.47 39.39
C SER A 78 -50.22 12.40 38.36
N SER A 79 -51.14 11.48 38.03
CA SER A 79 -50.88 10.47 37.00
C SER A 79 -50.62 11.07 35.62
N ILE A 80 -51.32 12.15 35.26
CA ILE A 80 -51.09 12.86 34.00
C ILE A 80 -49.72 13.54 34.02
N TYR A 81 -49.36 14.20 35.12
CA TYR A 81 -48.08 14.86 35.29
C TYR A 81 -46.91 13.86 35.13
N ASP A 82 -46.97 12.72 35.83
CA ASP A 82 -45.94 11.68 35.76
C ASP A 82 -45.73 11.17 34.33
N LYS A 83 -46.84 10.98 33.58
CA LYS A 83 -46.77 10.57 32.16
C LYS A 83 -46.13 11.64 31.31
N PHE A 84 -46.51 12.90 31.48
CA PHE A 84 -45.92 14.00 30.71
C PHE A 84 -44.43 14.18 31.00
N GLU A 85 -44.04 14.05 32.27
CA GLU A 85 -42.62 14.10 32.66
C GLU A 85 -41.82 12.95 32.02
N HIS A 86 -42.38 11.74 32.02
CA HIS A 86 -41.75 10.59 31.35
C HIS A 86 -41.59 10.79 29.84
N GLU A 87 -42.64 11.24 29.14
CA GLU A 87 -42.59 11.51 27.70
C GLU A 87 -41.62 12.64 27.38
N TRP A 88 -41.60 13.69 28.20
CA TRP A 88 -40.66 14.79 28.07
C TRP A 88 -39.21 14.34 28.20
N ASN A 89 -38.91 13.53 29.21
CA ASN A 89 -37.57 12.96 29.40
C ASN A 89 -37.16 12.03 28.24
N SER A 90 -38.11 11.25 27.72
CA SER A 90 -37.89 10.38 26.55
C SER A 90 -37.57 11.18 25.29
N ILE A 91 -38.33 12.26 25.03
CA ILE A 91 -38.09 13.17 23.91
C ILE A 91 -36.76 13.91 24.08
N ALA A 92 -36.42 14.37 25.28
CA ALA A 92 -35.15 15.03 25.55
C ALA A 92 -33.96 14.10 25.30
N CYS A 93 -34.06 12.84 25.72
CA CYS A 93 -33.06 11.81 25.43
C CYS A 93 -32.92 11.56 23.93
N LEU A 94 -34.04 11.39 23.22
CA LEU A 94 -34.05 11.21 21.76
C LEU A 94 -33.42 12.41 21.03
N ASN A 95 -33.76 13.63 21.44
CA ASN A 95 -33.18 14.83 20.84
C ASN A 95 -31.66 14.89 21.08
N SER A 96 -31.22 14.52 22.28
CA SER A 96 -29.79 14.42 22.59
C SER A 96 -29.08 13.36 21.73
N THR A 97 -29.72 12.22 21.44
CA THR A 97 -29.10 11.19 20.58
C THR A 97 -29.08 11.60 19.11
N LEU A 98 -30.16 12.22 18.61
CA LEU A 98 -30.21 12.77 17.25
C LEU A 98 -29.14 13.83 17.00
N ALA A 99 -28.78 14.62 18.02
CA ALA A 99 -27.71 15.61 17.93
C ALA A 99 -26.31 14.99 17.66
N TYR A 100 -26.11 13.68 17.82
CA TYR A 100 -24.87 13.00 17.45
C TYR A 100 -24.80 12.57 15.98
N ILE A 101 -25.94 12.49 15.27
CA ILE A 101 -25.97 12.06 13.85
C ILE A 101 -25.06 12.93 12.97
N PRO A 102 -25.07 14.28 13.07
CA PRO A 102 -24.17 15.11 12.27
C PRO A 102 -22.69 14.84 12.57
N LYS A 103 -22.34 14.52 13.82
CA LYS A 103 -20.95 14.19 14.19
C LYS A 103 -20.50 12.88 13.55
N ILE A 104 -21.36 11.87 13.55
CA ILE A 104 -21.11 10.60 12.86
C ILE A 104 -20.96 10.83 11.36
N ASN A 105 -21.85 11.64 10.77
CA ASN A 105 -21.80 11.96 9.35
C ASN A 105 -20.50 12.68 8.96
N ASN A 106 -20.05 13.64 9.77
CA ASN A 106 -18.79 14.33 9.55
C ASN A 106 -17.61 13.35 9.66
N ALA A 107 -17.59 12.46 10.66
CA ALA A 107 -16.55 11.45 10.79
C ALA A 107 -16.52 10.48 9.59
N ILE A 108 -17.69 10.11 9.06
CA ILE A 108 -17.78 9.31 7.82
C ILE A 108 -17.22 10.09 6.63
N GLN A 109 -17.52 11.39 6.52
CA GLN A 109 -16.98 12.23 5.46
C GLN A 109 -15.45 12.34 5.57
N ASP A 110 -14.91 12.57 6.76
CA ASP A 110 -13.46 12.65 6.99
C ASP A 110 -12.76 11.33 6.61
N LEU A 111 -13.37 10.19 6.93
CA LEU A 111 -12.86 8.87 6.52
C LEU A 111 -12.95 8.66 5.01
N MET A 112 -14.02 9.13 4.37
CA MET A 112 -14.19 9.07 2.93
C MET A 112 -13.11 9.89 2.21
N ASP A 113 -12.83 11.10 2.70
CA ASP A 113 -11.79 11.97 2.17
C ASP A 113 -10.39 11.34 2.36
N GLN A 114 -10.13 10.73 3.52
CA GLN A 114 -8.88 9.99 3.76
C GLN A 114 -8.72 8.79 2.82
N ILE A 115 -9.79 8.04 2.57
CA ILE A 115 -9.78 6.92 1.60
C ILE A 115 -9.49 7.46 0.20
N GLY A 116 -10.11 8.57 -0.19
CA GLY A 116 -9.85 9.22 -1.48
C GLY A 116 -8.39 9.63 -1.65
N ASN A 117 -7.81 10.30 -0.65
CA ASN A 117 -6.39 10.67 -0.66
C ASN A 117 -5.47 9.45 -0.74
N LEU A 118 -5.79 8.38 -0.01
CA LEU A 118 -5.00 7.15 -0.04
C LEU A 118 -5.05 6.48 -1.42
N GLN A 119 -6.20 6.50 -2.08
CA GLN A 119 -6.35 5.99 -3.44
C GLN A 119 -5.49 6.80 -4.43
N GLU A 120 -5.50 8.13 -4.35
CA GLU A 120 -4.64 8.98 -5.18
C GLU A 120 -3.15 8.67 -4.97
N MET A 121 -2.71 8.49 -3.72
CA MET A 121 -1.34 8.09 -3.41
C MET A 121 -0.98 6.72 -4.00
N PHE A 122 -1.91 5.75 -3.98
CA PHE A 122 -1.68 4.45 -4.61
C PHE A 122 -1.54 4.57 -6.12
N GLU A 123 -2.39 5.37 -6.78
CA GLU A 123 -2.28 5.62 -8.22
C GLU A 123 -0.94 6.29 -8.59
N GLU A 124 -0.44 7.22 -7.76
CA GLU A 124 0.89 7.83 -7.96
C GLU A 124 2.02 6.81 -7.82
N VAL A 125 1.95 5.95 -6.79
CA VAL A 125 2.96 4.89 -6.54
C VAL A 125 2.94 3.86 -7.66
N GLU A 126 1.78 3.41 -8.11
CA GLU A 126 1.64 2.51 -9.26
C GLU A 126 2.24 3.15 -10.53
N GLY A 127 1.94 4.42 -10.79
CA GLY A 127 2.53 5.17 -11.90
C GLY A 127 4.06 5.33 -11.79
N ALA A 128 4.62 5.43 -10.58
CA ALA A 128 6.06 5.43 -10.36
C ALA A 128 6.68 4.04 -10.59
N LEU A 129 5.99 2.97 -10.18
CA LEU A 129 6.44 1.59 -10.39
C LEU A 129 6.47 1.22 -11.87
N TYR A 130 5.44 1.58 -12.65
CA TYR A 130 5.45 1.38 -14.10
C TYR A 130 6.66 2.05 -14.77
N ARG A 131 6.93 3.31 -14.42
CA ARG A 131 8.10 4.03 -14.96
C ARG A 131 9.42 3.40 -14.56
N LEU A 132 9.51 2.83 -13.36
CA LEU A 132 10.70 2.13 -12.89
C LEU A 132 10.91 0.82 -13.66
N GLU A 133 9.84 0.08 -13.92
CA GLU A 133 9.87 -1.15 -14.72
C GLU A 133 10.35 -0.85 -16.15
N ASP A 134 9.77 0.14 -16.82
CA ASP A 134 10.20 0.59 -18.15
C ASP A 134 11.70 0.96 -18.20
N LEU A 135 12.17 1.68 -17.18
CA LEU A 135 13.57 2.07 -17.07
C LEU A 135 14.48 0.86 -16.85
N ASN A 136 14.05 -0.10 -16.03
CA ASN A 136 14.79 -1.32 -15.79
C ASN A 136 14.91 -2.17 -17.06
N GLU A 137 13.82 -2.36 -17.81
CA GLU A 137 13.84 -3.04 -19.10
C GLU A 137 14.79 -2.37 -20.10
N MET A 138 14.77 -1.03 -20.15
CA MET A 138 15.66 -0.25 -21.01
C MET A 138 17.13 -0.46 -20.64
N LEU A 139 17.46 -0.44 -19.35
CA LEU A 139 18.81 -0.68 -18.85
C LEU A 139 19.28 -2.10 -19.19
N ASP A 140 18.40 -3.07 -19.04
CA ASP A 140 18.61 -4.47 -19.38
C ASP A 140 18.94 -4.65 -20.88
N LEU A 141 18.19 -3.96 -21.75
CA LEU A 141 18.41 -3.97 -23.19
C LEU A 141 19.74 -3.29 -23.57
N GLN A 142 20.07 -2.15 -22.95
CA GLN A 142 21.34 -1.47 -23.16
C GLN A 142 22.54 -2.33 -22.73
N SER A 143 22.42 -3.02 -21.59
CA SER A 143 23.44 -3.96 -21.11
C SER A 143 23.70 -5.07 -22.12
N ARG A 144 22.63 -5.73 -22.62
CA ARG A 144 22.72 -6.77 -23.66
C ARG A 144 23.35 -6.24 -24.96
N GLN A 145 23.00 -5.03 -25.38
CA GLN A 145 23.61 -4.40 -26.56
C GLN A 145 25.12 -4.18 -26.38
N LEU A 146 25.53 -3.71 -25.19
CA LEU A 146 26.94 -3.50 -24.88
C LEU A 146 27.72 -4.82 -24.89
N ASP A 147 27.18 -5.87 -24.29
CA ASP A 147 27.76 -7.21 -24.29
C ASP A 147 27.95 -7.76 -25.71
N HIS A 148 26.92 -7.66 -26.57
CA HIS A 148 27.04 -8.07 -27.97
C HIS A 148 28.09 -7.27 -28.73
N ARG A 149 28.16 -5.96 -28.51
CA ARG A 149 29.16 -5.09 -29.14
C ARG A 149 30.57 -5.44 -28.66
N PHE A 150 30.75 -5.78 -27.39
CA PHE A 150 32.01 -6.24 -26.83
C PHE A 150 32.43 -7.60 -27.42
N GLN A 151 31.49 -8.56 -27.51
CA GLN A 151 31.74 -9.87 -28.14
C GLN A 151 32.14 -9.73 -29.62
N LEU A 152 31.47 -8.86 -30.38
CA LEU A 152 31.82 -8.56 -31.77
C LEU A 152 33.22 -7.96 -31.90
N ALA A 153 33.60 -7.05 -31.01
CA ALA A 153 34.93 -6.47 -31.00
C ALA A 153 36.01 -7.53 -30.71
N LEU A 154 35.79 -8.41 -29.73
CA LEU A 154 36.68 -9.53 -29.43
C LEU A 154 36.80 -10.50 -30.60
N TYR A 155 35.68 -10.84 -31.25
CA TYR A 155 35.68 -11.73 -32.40
C TYR A 155 36.46 -11.13 -33.58
N LYS A 156 36.26 -9.83 -33.86
CA LYS A 156 37.00 -9.11 -34.90
C LYS A 156 38.50 -9.13 -34.62
N GLU A 157 38.91 -8.87 -33.38
CA GLU A 157 40.31 -8.90 -32.98
C GLU A 157 40.93 -10.28 -33.17
N LYS A 158 40.23 -11.33 -32.71
CA LYS A 158 40.66 -12.72 -32.91
C LYS A 158 40.85 -13.04 -34.39
N LYS A 159 39.92 -12.62 -35.26
CA LYS A 159 40.02 -12.84 -36.71
C LYS A 159 41.16 -12.07 -37.35
N LEU A 160 41.47 -10.88 -36.85
CA LEU A 160 42.59 -10.08 -37.32
C LEU A 160 43.93 -10.76 -36.98
N ILE A 161 44.05 -11.31 -35.77
CA ILE A 161 45.21 -12.11 -35.35
C ILE A 161 45.35 -13.36 -36.23
N GLU A 162 44.28 -14.13 -36.42
CA GLU A 162 44.30 -15.33 -37.28
C GLU A 162 44.72 -15.01 -38.73
N LEU A 163 44.24 -13.87 -39.27
CA LEU A 163 44.60 -13.41 -40.60
C LEU A 163 46.07 -13.01 -40.69
N ASN A 164 46.60 -12.29 -39.69
CA ASN A 164 48.00 -11.93 -39.62
C ASN A 164 48.90 -13.16 -39.52
N ASP A 165 48.52 -14.16 -38.72
CA ASP A 165 49.22 -15.44 -38.61
C ASP A 165 49.22 -16.18 -39.94
N PHE A 166 48.08 -16.21 -40.64
CA PHE A 166 47.97 -16.82 -41.97
C PHE A 166 48.87 -16.10 -42.99
N LYS A 167 48.85 -14.76 -43.03
CA LYS A 167 49.74 -13.96 -43.89
C LYS A 167 51.21 -14.25 -43.59
N ALA A 168 51.59 -14.32 -42.32
CA ALA A 168 52.97 -14.63 -41.92
C ALA A 168 53.40 -16.05 -42.35
N LYS A 169 52.52 -17.05 -42.21
CA LYS A 169 52.77 -18.41 -42.71
C LYS A 169 52.92 -18.44 -44.22
N LEU A 170 52.00 -17.81 -44.94
CA LEU A 170 52.03 -17.75 -46.41
C LEU A 170 53.30 -17.06 -46.92
N GLY A 171 53.73 -15.98 -46.26
CA GLY A 171 54.99 -15.30 -46.57
C GLY A 171 56.22 -16.20 -46.36
N LYS A 172 56.26 -16.97 -45.26
CA LYS A 172 57.33 -17.96 -45.01
C LYS A 172 57.35 -19.06 -46.07
N GLU A 173 56.19 -19.61 -46.41
CA GLU A 173 56.05 -20.63 -47.46
C GLU A 173 56.47 -20.10 -48.84
N HIS A 174 56.14 -18.85 -49.15
CA HIS A 174 56.56 -18.20 -50.38
C HIS A 174 58.09 -18.06 -50.45
N ILE A 175 58.72 -17.53 -49.41
CA ILE A 175 60.19 -17.41 -49.33
C ILE A 175 60.86 -18.79 -49.47
N GLN A 176 60.33 -19.80 -48.79
CA GLN A 176 60.85 -21.17 -48.88
C GLN A 176 60.72 -21.73 -50.30
N ARG A 177 59.57 -21.57 -50.96
CA ARG A 177 59.35 -22.02 -52.34
C ARG A 177 60.28 -21.32 -53.33
N VAL A 178 60.45 -20.01 -53.20
CA VAL A 178 61.38 -19.23 -54.03
C VAL A 178 62.81 -19.74 -53.84
N SER A 179 63.26 -19.90 -52.60
CA SER A 179 64.61 -20.42 -52.31
C SER A 179 64.82 -21.84 -52.86
N GLN A 180 63.83 -22.74 -52.74
CA GLN A 180 63.91 -24.07 -53.33
C GLN A 180 63.98 -24.03 -54.87
N HIS A 181 63.21 -23.14 -55.49
CA HIS A 181 63.22 -22.94 -56.93
C HIS A 181 64.56 -22.40 -57.41
N GLU A 182 65.11 -21.39 -56.74
CA GLU A 182 66.45 -20.85 -57.00
C GLU A 182 67.54 -21.91 -56.85
N LEU A 183 67.50 -22.72 -55.78
CA LEU A 183 68.46 -23.81 -55.57
C LEU A 183 68.40 -24.85 -56.70
N LYS A 184 67.19 -25.26 -57.11
CA LYS A 184 67.00 -26.18 -58.24
C LYS A 184 67.52 -25.58 -59.54
N GLN A 185 67.29 -24.29 -59.79
CA GLN A 185 67.85 -23.61 -60.95
C GLN A 185 69.38 -23.56 -60.91
N GLN A 186 69.98 -23.26 -59.76
CA GLN A 186 71.43 -23.26 -59.58
C GLN A 186 72.04 -24.65 -59.81
N GLN A 187 71.43 -25.71 -59.29
CA GLN A 187 71.87 -27.09 -59.53
C GLN A 187 71.81 -27.43 -61.02
N LYS A 188 70.69 -27.14 -61.69
CA LYS A 188 70.54 -27.37 -63.13
C LYS A 188 71.60 -26.61 -63.95
N LEU A 189 71.92 -25.37 -63.56
CA LEU A 189 72.98 -24.58 -64.19
C LEU A 189 74.38 -25.17 -63.93
N LYS A 190 74.62 -25.71 -62.73
CA LYS A 190 75.88 -26.36 -62.35
C LYS A 190 76.07 -27.67 -63.11
N GLU A 191 75.08 -28.55 -63.12
CA GLU A 191 75.08 -29.79 -63.90
C GLU A 191 75.35 -29.50 -65.38
N ARG A 192 74.64 -28.51 -65.95
CA ARG A 192 74.86 -28.09 -67.34
C ARG A 192 76.30 -27.60 -67.58
N ARG A 193 76.89 -26.87 -66.63
CA ARG A 193 78.29 -26.43 -66.71
C ARG A 193 79.25 -27.62 -66.64
N GLU A 194 79.04 -28.55 -65.72
CA GLU A 194 79.86 -29.75 -65.56
C GLU A 194 79.79 -30.65 -66.81
N THR A 195 78.60 -30.87 -67.38
CA THR A 195 78.44 -31.60 -68.64
C THR A 195 79.15 -30.91 -69.80
N PHE A 196 79.07 -29.58 -69.90
CA PHE A 196 79.80 -28.84 -70.93
C PHE A 196 81.31 -28.86 -70.71
N GLU A 197 81.77 -28.84 -69.46
CA GLU A 197 83.20 -28.91 -69.12
C GLU A 197 83.77 -30.32 -69.39
N GLU A 198 83.01 -31.37 -69.10
CA GLU A 198 83.38 -32.75 -69.42
C GLU A 198 83.43 -32.98 -70.94
N ALA A 199 82.40 -32.54 -71.67
CA ALA A 199 82.41 -32.56 -73.14
C ALA A 199 83.59 -31.76 -73.71
N PHE A 200 83.87 -30.58 -73.18
CA PHE A 200 85.02 -29.78 -73.60
C PHE A 200 86.37 -30.49 -73.34
N LYS A 201 86.49 -31.19 -72.21
CA LYS A 201 87.69 -31.95 -71.87
C LYS A 201 87.86 -33.15 -72.80
N GLU A 202 86.77 -33.83 -73.13
CA GLU A 202 86.75 -34.91 -74.12
C GLU A 202 87.17 -34.39 -75.50
N ASP A 203 86.60 -33.28 -75.97
CA ASP A 203 86.99 -32.61 -77.22
C ASP A 203 88.50 -32.23 -77.22
N LEU A 204 89.02 -31.80 -76.07
CA LEU A 204 90.42 -31.40 -75.91
C LEU A 204 91.37 -32.60 -75.93
N GLU A 205 90.97 -33.75 -75.37
CA GLU A 205 91.71 -35.02 -75.48
C GLU A 205 91.62 -35.60 -76.91
N GLU A 206 90.46 -35.52 -77.58
CA GLU A 206 90.30 -35.88 -78.99
C GLU A 206 91.24 -35.04 -79.89
N TYR A 207 91.34 -33.73 -79.61
CA TYR A 207 92.28 -32.84 -80.29
C TYR A 207 93.74 -33.25 -80.09
N LYS A 208 94.14 -33.59 -78.85
CA LYS A 208 95.52 -34.04 -78.55
C LYS A 208 95.85 -35.35 -79.25
N ALA A 209 94.88 -36.26 -79.38
CA ALA A 209 95.07 -37.55 -80.02
C ALA A 209 95.12 -37.48 -81.56
N THR A 210 94.34 -36.57 -82.16
CA THR A 210 94.02 -36.63 -83.60
C THR A 210 94.42 -35.36 -84.38
N GLY A 211 94.72 -34.25 -83.70
CA GLY A 211 95.12 -32.97 -84.31
C GLY A 211 93.96 -32.12 -84.86
N THR A 212 92.71 -32.58 -84.76
CA THR A 212 91.50 -31.89 -85.22
C THR A 212 90.33 -32.17 -84.27
N ILE A 213 89.57 -31.14 -83.92
CA ILE A 213 88.35 -31.25 -83.09
C ILE A 213 87.14 -31.50 -84.00
N SER A 214 86.27 -32.44 -83.63
CA SER A 214 84.98 -32.66 -84.28
C SER A 214 84.08 -31.43 -84.07
N LYS A 215 83.88 -30.63 -85.12
CA LYS A 215 82.90 -29.53 -85.05
C LYS A 215 81.51 -30.11 -84.89
N LEU A 216 80.85 -29.80 -83.77
CA LEU A 216 79.42 -30.01 -83.58
C LEU A 216 78.66 -29.50 -84.82
N PRO A 217 77.61 -30.21 -85.28
CA PRO A 217 76.76 -29.70 -86.33
C PRO A 217 76.14 -28.40 -85.83
N VAL A 218 76.44 -27.30 -86.51
CA VAL A 218 75.71 -26.05 -86.35
C VAL A 218 74.29 -26.32 -86.81
N SER A 219 73.41 -26.70 -85.89
CA SER A 219 71.98 -26.54 -86.11
C SER A 219 71.72 -25.04 -86.09
N SER A 220 71.41 -24.50 -87.26
CA SER A 220 71.16 -23.09 -87.53
C SER A 220 69.85 -22.56 -86.93
N GLN A 221 69.44 -23.05 -85.76
CA GLN A 221 68.18 -22.69 -85.10
C GLN A 221 68.35 -22.75 -83.58
N GLY A 222 69.26 -21.92 -83.05
CA GLY A 222 69.10 -21.36 -81.72
C GLY A 222 68.55 -19.94 -81.87
N PRO A 223 67.54 -19.50 -81.10
CA PRO A 223 66.99 -18.15 -81.24
C PRO A 223 68.09 -17.12 -80.97
N SER A 224 68.16 -16.10 -81.82
CA SER A 224 69.02 -14.94 -81.62
C SER A 224 68.64 -14.25 -80.30
N LEU A 225 69.59 -13.59 -79.63
CA LEU A 225 69.31 -12.80 -78.43
C LEU A 225 68.32 -11.63 -78.70
N ASP A 226 68.08 -11.31 -79.97
CA ASP A 226 67.02 -10.38 -80.41
C ASP A 226 65.60 -10.97 -80.36
N GLU A 227 65.42 -12.28 -80.11
CA GLU A 227 64.12 -12.97 -80.05
C GLU A 227 63.65 -13.33 -78.63
N ILE A 228 64.39 -12.93 -77.58
CA ILE A 228 63.90 -13.04 -76.19
C ILE A 228 62.88 -11.92 -75.95
N VAL A 229 61.62 -12.18 -76.30
CA VAL A 229 60.50 -11.38 -75.80
C VAL A 229 60.30 -11.77 -74.34
N LEU A 230 60.66 -10.88 -73.43
CA LEU A 230 60.19 -10.97 -72.05
C LEU A 230 58.68 -10.78 -72.10
N ASP A 231 57.90 -11.84 -71.85
CA ASP A 231 56.47 -11.77 -71.57
C ASP A 231 56.29 -11.06 -70.22
N ILE A 232 56.44 -9.74 -70.25
CA ILE A 232 56.00 -8.86 -69.18
C ILE A 232 54.50 -8.73 -69.37
N ASP A 233 53.75 -9.60 -68.70
CA ASP A 233 52.30 -9.49 -68.63
C ASP A 233 51.97 -8.16 -67.94
N SER A 234 51.63 -7.14 -68.74
CA SER A 234 51.39 -5.77 -68.27
C SER A 234 50.25 -5.71 -67.26
N LYS A 235 49.36 -6.72 -67.26
CA LYS A 235 48.27 -6.84 -66.28
C LYS A 235 48.77 -7.10 -64.86
N ILE A 236 49.88 -7.81 -64.70
CA ILE A 236 50.48 -8.07 -63.37
C ILE A 236 51.09 -6.78 -62.81
N PHE A 237 51.62 -5.92 -63.68
CA PHE A 237 52.14 -4.62 -63.30
C PHE A 237 51.01 -3.64 -62.92
N ASP A 238 49.91 -3.65 -63.67
CA ASP A 238 48.75 -2.81 -63.38
C ASP A 238 48.04 -3.24 -62.08
N GLU A 239 47.93 -4.55 -61.80
CA GLU A 239 47.36 -5.09 -60.55
C GLU A 239 48.23 -4.81 -59.32
N PHE A 240 49.56 -4.68 -59.49
CA PHE A 240 50.48 -4.27 -58.42
C PHE A 240 50.34 -2.78 -58.07
N LEU A 241 49.93 -1.92 -59.00
CA LEU A 241 49.78 -0.48 -58.78
C LEU A 241 48.41 -0.08 -58.22
N GLU A 242 47.39 -0.95 -58.30
CA GLU A 242 46.04 -0.71 -57.75
C GLU A 242 45.83 -1.17 -56.29
N ASN A 243 46.87 -1.69 -55.61
CA ASN A 243 46.88 -1.99 -54.16
C ASN A 243 47.69 -0.99 -53.33
#